data_AF-A0A259LR78-F1
#
_entry.id   AF-A0A259LR78-F1
#
_cell.length_a   1.000
_cell.length_b   1.000
_cell.length_c   1.000
_cell.angle_alpha   90.00
_cell.angle_beta   90.00
_cell.angle_gamma   90.00
#
_symmetry.space_group_name_H-M   'P 1'
#
loop_
_entity.id
_entity.type
_entity.pdbx_description
1 polymer ?
#
loop_
_entity_poly.entity_id
_entity_poly.type
_entity_poly.pdbx_seq_one_letter_code
_entity_poly.pdbx_strand_id
1 'polypeptide(L)'
;APGDDLLTVDNQLITGLPGSEQTLRMQRVPGLDILRLTGSIPADAVPRVYAVAMRDPAETAARRLFRLLTERGVTVEGTTQARHEPAGVDAAMAAPLLIAQLTPPPLLDSVQRILVNSQNLHAELLLRRVALARGELSPEGGAEVLAALVSEAGLTPVEAELFDGSGLSSYNRVTPRGMADFLRWAAQQDWGDELRGLMPVGGESGTLARRFRGTALEGKVFAKTGSLHGVNALSGYMTARSGQTLIFAVYANDRPADAPSIIGEMDANLVRIAEEN
;
A
#
# COMPACT_ATOMS: atom_id res chain seq x y z
N ALA A 1 -19.32 7.27 21.49
CA ALA A 1 -20.47 6.45 21.92
C ALA A 1 -19.95 5.04 22.22
N PRO A 2 -20.60 4.24 23.08
CA PRO A 2 -20.17 2.86 23.33
C PRO A 2 -19.96 2.13 22.00
N GLY A 3 -18.73 1.69 21.72
CA GLY A 3 -18.36 1.01 20.46
C GLY A 3 -17.62 1.84 19.39
N ASP A 4 -17.40 3.14 19.58
CA ASP A 4 -16.46 3.93 18.74
C ASP A 4 -15.08 4.12 19.40
N ASP A 5 -14.96 3.87 20.70
CA ASP A 5 -13.75 4.04 21.50
C ASP A 5 -12.80 2.84 21.31
N LEU A 6 -12.35 2.63 20.08
CA LEU A 6 -11.38 1.59 19.71
C LEU A 6 -9.95 1.95 20.13
N LEU A 7 -9.74 3.23 20.47
CA LEU A 7 -8.51 3.79 20.98
C LEU A 7 -8.85 4.79 22.07
N THR A 8 -8.23 4.64 23.23
CA THR A 8 -8.20 5.68 24.25
C THR A 8 -7.25 6.78 23.79
N VAL A 9 -7.72 8.02 23.71
CA VAL A 9 -6.88 9.16 23.33
C VAL A 9 -6.30 9.81 24.59
N ASP A 10 -4.99 9.72 24.77
CA ASP A 10 -4.21 10.44 25.78
C ASP A 10 -3.76 11.78 25.16
N ASN A 11 -4.62 12.80 25.28
CA ASN A 11 -4.39 14.10 24.67
C ASN A 11 -3.60 15.04 25.60
N GLN A 12 -2.34 15.27 25.27
CA GLN A 12 -1.43 16.20 25.95
C GLN A 12 -1.02 17.35 25.02
N LEU A 13 -1.84 17.64 24.00
CA LEU A 13 -1.59 18.74 23.09
C LEU A 13 -1.91 20.08 23.74
N ILE A 14 -1.12 21.08 23.39
CA ILE A 14 -1.43 22.48 23.67
C ILE A 14 -1.75 23.22 22.38
N THR A 15 -2.52 24.30 22.49
CA THR A 15 -2.73 25.23 21.38
C THR A 15 -1.62 26.27 21.40
N GLY A 16 -0.85 26.35 20.30
CA GLY A 16 0.19 27.35 20.11
C GLY A 16 -0.36 28.67 19.59
N LEU A 17 0.46 29.73 19.64
CA LEU A 17 0.14 31.01 19.03
C LEU A 17 -0.03 30.87 17.51
N PRO A 18 -0.83 31.75 16.86
CA PRO A 18 -0.91 31.80 15.41
C PRO A 18 0.48 31.91 14.75
N GLY A 19 0.71 31.16 13.67
CA GLY A 19 1.98 31.14 12.93
C GLY A 19 3.15 30.42 13.62
N SER A 20 2.94 29.83 14.82
CA SER A 20 3.97 29.02 15.47
C SER A 20 4.23 27.70 14.74
N GLU A 21 5.37 27.06 15.01
CA GLU A 21 5.67 25.75 14.44
C GLU A 21 4.73 24.67 15.01
N GLN A 22 4.14 23.85 14.14
CA GLN A 22 3.37 22.69 14.56
C GLN A 22 4.31 21.53 14.95
N THR A 23 4.25 21.12 16.22
CA THR A 23 5.13 20.07 16.80
C THR A 23 4.36 18.81 17.21
N LEU A 24 3.13 18.62 16.70
CA LEU A 24 2.29 17.46 16.94
C LEU A 24 3.07 16.15 16.74
N ARG A 25 3.08 15.32 17.78
CA ARG A 25 3.53 13.92 17.73
C ARG A 25 2.35 13.02 18.07
N MET A 26 2.16 12.00 17.24
CA MET A 26 1.14 10.97 17.44
C MET A 26 1.85 9.64 17.65
N GLN A 27 1.62 9.01 18.80
CA GLN A 27 2.22 7.73 19.14
C GLN A 27 1.14 6.76 19.62
N ARG A 28 1.01 5.62 18.94
CA ARG A 28 0.28 4.48 19.52
C ARG A 28 1.19 3.80 20.52
N VAL A 29 0.79 3.74 21.79
CA VAL A 29 1.61 3.12 22.83
C VAL A 29 1.71 1.62 22.54
N PRO A 30 2.93 1.06 22.38
CA PRO A 30 3.09 -0.36 22.07
C PRO A 30 2.38 -1.25 23.08
N GLY A 31 1.59 -2.21 22.58
CA GLY A 31 0.86 -3.16 23.41
C GLY A 31 -0.41 -2.64 24.08
N LEU A 32 -0.75 -1.36 23.95
CA LEU A 32 -1.96 -0.75 24.53
C LEU A 32 -2.86 -0.15 23.45
N ASP A 33 -4.15 -0.04 23.73
CA ASP A 33 -5.13 0.67 22.90
C ASP A 33 -5.13 2.17 23.23
N ILE A 34 -3.93 2.77 23.34
CA ILE A 34 -3.74 4.19 23.67
C ILE A 34 -3.08 4.90 22.50
N LEU A 35 -3.73 5.97 22.01
CA LEU A 35 -3.15 6.95 21.12
C LEU A 35 -2.74 8.18 21.94
N ARG A 36 -1.43 8.34 22.16
CA ARG A 36 -0.86 9.50 22.83
C ARG A 36 -0.58 10.62 21.83
N LEU A 37 -1.09 11.80 22.15
CA LEU A 37 -0.89 13.03 21.38
C LEU A 37 -0.07 14.01 22.23
N THR A 38 1.08 14.46 21.74
CA THR A 38 1.94 15.44 22.43
C THR A 38 2.40 16.56 21.49
N GLY A 39 2.84 17.67 22.05
CA GLY A 39 3.34 18.83 21.29
C GLY A 39 2.30 19.96 21.18
N SER A 40 2.44 20.79 20.14
CA SER A 40 1.63 22.00 19.94
C SER A 40 1.01 22.06 18.54
N ILE A 41 -0.23 22.55 18.47
CA ILE A 41 -0.92 22.89 17.21
C ILE A 41 -1.21 24.40 17.22
N PRO A 42 -0.75 25.18 16.24
CA PRO A 42 -1.05 26.62 16.14
C PRO A 42 -2.55 26.89 16.06
N ALA A 43 -3.02 27.97 16.68
CA ALA A 43 -4.44 28.33 16.69
C ALA A 43 -5.04 28.59 15.29
N ASP A 44 -4.20 28.95 14.31
CA ASP A 44 -4.55 29.19 12.91
C ASP A 44 -4.29 27.98 12.00
N ALA A 45 -3.90 26.83 12.57
CA ALA A 45 -3.66 25.62 11.79
C ALA A 45 -4.96 25.08 11.16
N VAL A 46 -4.88 24.70 9.89
CA VAL A 46 -5.99 24.06 9.19
C VAL A 46 -6.20 22.64 9.77
N PRO A 47 -7.44 22.23 10.08
CA PRO A 47 -7.72 20.87 10.55
C PRO A 47 -7.19 19.80 9.60
N ARG A 48 -6.57 18.75 10.16
CA ARG A 48 -6.04 17.61 9.40
C ARG A 48 -6.61 16.30 9.94
N VAL A 49 -6.88 15.40 9.01
CA VAL A 49 -7.31 14.03 9.32
C VAL A 49 -6.09 13.12 9.24
N TYR A 50 -5.90 12.32 10.29
CA TYR A 50 -4.82 11.34 10.37
C TYR A 50 -5.41 9.93 10.43
N ALA A 51 -4.91 9.04 9.56
CA ALA A 51 -5.22 7.62 9.65
C ALA A 51 -4.32 6.97 10.69
N VAL A 52 -4.89 6.23 11.64
CA VAL A 52 -4.17 5.54 12.70
C VAL A 52 -4.41 4.04 12.57
N ALA A 53 -3.35 3.25 12.67
CA ALA A 53 -3.43 1.80 12.59
C ALA A 53 -4.23 1.23 13.77
N MET A 54 -5.24 0.41 13.45
CA MET A 54 -5.97 -0.38 14.44
C MET A 54 -5.10 -1.54 14.93
N ARG A 55 -5.21 -1.89 16.20
CA ARG A 55 -4.48 -3.05 16.76
C ARG A 55 -5.05 -4.35 16.22
N ASP A 56 -6.37 -4.49 16.34
CA ASP A 56 -7.10 -5.67 15.90
C ASP A 56 -8.25 -5.24 14.97
N PRO A 57 -8.04 -5.31 13.64
CA PRO A 57 -9.07 -4.95 12.67
C PRO A 57 -10.32 -5.86 12.73
N ALA A 58 -10.17 -7.14 13.10
CA ALA A 58 -11.29 -8.08 13.16
C ALA A 58 -12.18 -7.78 14.38
N GLU A 59 -11.57 -7.56 15.54
CA GLU A 59 -12.28 -7.16 16.77
C GLU A 59 -12.95 -5.80 16.58
N THR A 60 -12.26 -4.88 15.91
CA THR A 60 -12.81 -3.57 15.54
C THR A 60 -14.05 -3.72 14.66
N ALA A 61 -14.00 -4.57 13.63
CA ALA A 61 -15.14 -4.83 12.75
C ALA A 61 -16.33 -5.45 13.52
N ALA A 62 -16.06 -6.42 14.40
CA ALA A 62 -17.09 -7.05 15.24
C ALA A 62 -17.79 -6.03 16.16
N ARG A 63 -17.02 -5.15 16.83
CA ARG A 63 -17.55 -4.07 17.67
C ARG A 63 -18.40 -3.07 16.89
N ARG A 64 -17.93 -2.66 15.70
CA ARG A 64 -18.70 -1.77 14.83
C ARG A 64 -20.00 -2.43 14.36
N LEU A 65 -19.98 -3.71 14.00
CA LEU A 65 -21.18 -4.43 13.59
C LEU A 65 -22.20 -4.56 14.73
N PHE A 66 -21.74 -4.94 15.93
CA PHE A 66 -22.59 -5.01 17.13
C PHE A 66 -23.32 -3.68 17.39
N ARG A 67 -22.59 -2.55 17.32
CA ARG A 67 -23.17 -1.22 17.47
C ARG A 67 -24.24 -0.95 16.41
N LEU A 68 -23.90 -1.16 15.13
CA LEU A 68 -24.81 -0.87 14.01
C LEU A 68 -26.09 -1.71 14.03
N LEU A 69 -26.02 -2.93 14.57
CA LEU A 69 -27.17 -3.81 14.83
C LEU A 69 -28.03 -3.25 15.96
N THR A 70 -27.41 -2.89 17.08
CA THR A 70 -28.11 -2.37 18.27
C THR A 70 -28.83 -1.05 17.97
N GLU A 71 -28.18 -0.15 17.22
CA GLU A 71 -28.78 1.12 16.74
C GLU A 71 -29.98 0.91 15.82
N ARG A 72 -30.09 -0.26 15.20
CA ARG A 72 -31.23 -0.67 14.35
C ARG A 72 -32.27 -1.49 15.11
N GLY A 73 -32.16 -1.60 16.43
CA GLY A 73 -33.10 -2.32 17.28
C GLY A 73 -32.91 -3.84 17.30
N VAL A 74 -31.79 -4.35 16.80
CA VAL A 74 -31.44 -5.77 16.93
C VAL A 74 -30.79 -6.00 18.29
N THR A 75 -31.45 -6.80 19.14
CA THR A 75 -30.90 -7.20 20.43
C THR A 75 -29.79 -8.23 20.23
N VAL A 76 -28.62 -7.97 20.82
CA VAL A 76 -27.49 -8.92 20.88
C VAL A 76 -27.18 -9.19 22.35
N GLU A 77 -27.47 -10.40 22.82
CA GLU A 77 -27.36 -10.76 24.24
C GLU A 77 -25.93 -11.10 24.70
N GLY A 78 -25.00 -11.29 23.75
CA GLY A 78 -23.60 -11.65 24.02
C GLY A 78 -22.59 -10.50 23.87
N THR A 79 -21.30 -10.83 23.98
CA THR A 79 -20.18 -9.89 23.75
C THR A 79 -19.53 -10.11 22.38
N THR A 80 -18.81 -9.11 21.88
CA THR A 80 -18.01 -9.24 20.66
C THR A 80 -16.66 -9.88 20.95
N GLN A 81 -16.25 -10.80 20.09
CA GLN A 81 -14.92 -11.41 20.12
C GLN A 81 -14.47 -11.76 18.71
N ALA A 82 -13.25 -11.34 18.35
CA ALA A 82 -12.55 -11.80 17.16
C ALA A 82 -11.97 -13.20 17.40
N ARG A 83 -12.14 -14.06 16.39
CA ARG A 83 -11.43 -15.34 16.28
C ARG A 83 -10.41 -15.21 15.15
N HIS A 84 -9.13 -15.38 15.49
CA HIS A 84 -7.99 -15.19 14.57
C HIS A 84 -7.48 -16.49 13.96
N GLU A 85 -7.87 -17.63 14.53
CA GLU A 85 -7.55 -18.94 13.98
C GLU A 85 -8.62 -19.34 12.95
N PRO A 86 -8.22 -19.98 11.83
CA PRO A 86 -9.18 -20.67 10.97
C PRO A 86 -10.04 -21.58 11.83
N ALA A 87 -11.34 -21.66 11.56
CA ALA A 87 -12.21 -22.58 12.27
C ALA A 87 -11.66 -24.01 12.12
N GLY A 88 -11.00 -24.51 13.17
CA GLY A 88 -10.43 -25.83 13.24
C GLY A 88 -10.92 -26.53 14.50
N VAL A 89 -11.42 -27.75 14.34
CA VAL A 89 -11.55 -28.77 15.39
C VAL A 89 -12.67 -28.62 16.43
N ASP A 90 -13.82 -28.08 16.05
CA ASP A 90 -15.10 -28.59 16.60
C ASP A 90 -16.01 -28.96 15.43
N ALA A 91 -15.84 -30.18 14.95
CA ALA A 91 -16.58 -30.81 13.85
C ALA A 91 -18.10 -31.00 14.12
N ALA A 92 -18.67 -30.23 15.05
CA ALA A 92 -20.06 -30.36 15.51
C ALA A 92 -20.92 -29.11 15.27
N MET A 93 -20.34 -27.98 14.84
CA MET A 93 -21.14 -26.81 14.49
C MET A 93 -21.66 -26.97 13.06
N ALA A 94 -22.98 -27.10 12.92
CA ALA A 94 -23.64 -27.02 11.62
C ALA A 94 -23.16 -25.76 10.88
N ALA A 95 -23.01 -25.86 9.56
CA ALA A 95 -22.62 -24.72 8.74
C ALA A 95 -23.54 -23.52 9.06
N PRO A 96 -22.99 -22.34 9.37
CA PRO A 96 -23.81 -21.20 9.76
C PRO A 96 -24.74 -20.83 8.61
N LEU A 97 -26.00 -20.51 8.94
CA LEU A 97 -26.95 -19.97 7.96
C LEU A 97 -26.43 -18.63 7.45
N LEU A 98 -26.24 -18.50 6.14
CA LEU A 98 -25.87 -17.23 5.52
C LEU A 98 -27.07 -16.28 5.55
N ILE A 99 -27.04 -15.29 6.45
CA ILE A 99 -28.11 -14.30 6.62
C ILE A 99 -27.86 -13.00 5.84
N ALA A 100 -26.59 -12.69 5.53
CA ALA A 100 -26.21 -11.49 4.79
C ALA A 100 -24.82 -11.68 4.17
N GLN A 101 -24.60 -11.05 3.01
CA GLN A 101 -23.31 -11.01 2.34
C GLN A 101 -23.10 -9.61 1.76
N LEU A 102 -21.89 -9.08 1.91
CA LEU A 102 -21.45 -7.88 1.22
C LEU A 102 -20.66 -8.30 -0.02
N THR A 103 -21.07 -7.81 -1.20
CA THR A 103 -20.32 -7.99 -2.43
C THR A 103 -19.09 -7.07 -2.39
N PRO A 104 -17.86 -7.61 -2.51
CA PRO A 104 -16.66 -6.77 -2.55
C PRO A 104 -16.61 -5.98 -3.87
N PRO A 105 -15.93 -4.82 -3.90
CA PRO A 105 -15.59 -4.15 -5.15
C PRO A 105 -14.82 -5.07 -6.10
N PRO A 106 -14.81 -4.78 -7.42
CA PRO A 106 -13.97 -5.48 -8.38
C PRO A 106 -12.52 -5.57 -7.93
N LEU A 107 -11.85 -6.68 -8.27
CA LEU A 107 -10.43 -6.88 -7.95
C LEU A 107 -9.57 -5.74 -8.48
N LEU A 108 -9.88 -5.26 -9.69
CA LEU A 108 -9.13 -4.19 -10.34
C LEU A 108 -9.17 -2.87 -9.55
N ASP A 109 -10.25 -2.56 -8.83
CA ASP A 109 -10.30 -1.39 -7.95
C ASP A 109 -9.27 -1.50 -6.82
N SER A 110 -9.04 -2.71 -6.32
CA SER A 110 -8.01 -2.98 -5.31
C SER A 110 -6.61 -2.87 -5.92
N VAL A 111 -6.39 -3.40 -7.12
CA VAL A 111 -5.12 -3.27 -7.86
C VAL A 111 -4.81 -1.81 -8.16
N GLN A 112 -5.78 -1.04 -8.65
CA GLN A 112 -5.62 0.38 -8.91
C GLN A 112 -5.27 1.14 -7.63
N ARG A 113 -5.94 0.83 -6.51
CA ARG A 113 -5.63 1.43 -5.21
C ARG A 113 -4.20 1.10 -4.75
N ILE A 114 -3.72 -0.12 -4.98
CA ILE A 114 -2.33 -0.51 -4.69
C ILE A 114 -1.37 0.34 -5.54
N LEU A 115 -1.61 0.44 -6.84
CA LEU A 115 -0.70 1.12 -7.76
C LEU A 115 -0.70 2.64 -7.57
N VAL A 116 -1.87 3.26 -7.57
CA VAL A 116 -2.07 4.72 -7.51
C VAL A 116 -1.68 5.31 -6.15
N ASN A 117 -2.09 4.64 -5.05
CA ASN A 117 -1.89 5.16 -3.70
C ASN A 117 -0.74 4.48 -2.95
N SER A 118 -0.08 3.48 -3.55
CA SER A 118 0.94 2.67 -2.88
C SER A 118 0.43 2.02 -1.59
N GLN A 119 -0.78 1.43 -1.63
CA GLN A 119 -1.44 0.90 -0.43
C GLN A 119 -0.88 -0.46 0.02
N ASN A 120 -0.03 -0.45 1.03
CA ASN A 120 0.67 -1.62 1.54
C ASN A 120 -0.27 -2.72 2.05
N LEU A 121 -1.27 -2.36 2.86
CA LEU A 121 -2.23 -3.35 3.39
C LEU A 121 -2.97 -4.08 2.27
N HIS A 122 -3.36 -3.36 1.22
CA HIS A 122 -4.03 -3.97 0.07
C HIS A 122 -3.10 -4.93 -0.68
N ALA A 123 -1.81 -4.60 -0.81
CA ALA A 123 -0.83 -5.46 -1.47
C ALA A 123 -0.62 -6.77 -0.70
N GLU A 124 -0.50 -6.71 0.63
CA GLU A 124 -0.39 -7.92 1.46
C GLU A 124 -1.65 -8.78 1.42
N LEU A 125 -2.84 -8.16 1.47
CA LEU A 125 -4.10 -8.90 1.39
C LEU A 125 -4.30 -9.52 0.01
N LEU A 126 -3.87 -8.85 -1.07
CA LEU A 126 -3.91 -9.40 -2.41
C LEU A 126 -2.99 -10.62 -2.51
N LEU A 127 -1.75 -10.54 -2.00
CA LEU A 127 -0.82 -11.66 -1.99
C LEU A 127 -1.39 -12.87 -1.25
N ARG A 128 -1.95 -12.65 -0.05
CA ARG A 128 -2.61 -13.71 0.73
C ARG A 128 -3.82 -14.30 0.00
N ARG A 129 -4.58 -13.48 -0.74
CA ARG A 129 -5.72 -13.96 -1.53
C ARG A 129 -5.27 -14.84 -2.70
N VAL A 130 -4.14 -14.51 -3.34
CA VAL A 130 -3.55 -15.35 -4.39
C VAL A 130 -3.05 -16.67 -3.80
N ALA A 131 -2.38 -16.64 -2.64
CA ALA A 131 -1.95 -17.84 -1.92
C ALA A 131 -3.14 -18.74 -1.60
N LEU A 132 -4.20 -18.18 -1.00
CA LEU A 132 -5.44 -18.88 -0.70
C LEU A 132 -6.08 -19.50 -1.96
N ALA A 133 -6.11 -18.78 -3.07
CA ALA A 133 -6.65 -19.27 -4.33
C ALA A 133 -5.84 -20.45 -4.92
N ARG A 134 -4.56 -20.58 -4.55
CA ARG A 134 -3.69 -21.71 -4.89
C ARG A 134 -3.74 -22.84 -3.86
N GLY A 135 -4.55 -22.71 -2.82
CA GLY A 135 -4.68 -23.72 -1.75
C GLY A 135 -3.71 -23.53 -0.59
N GLU A 136 -2.92 -22.45 -0.59
CA GLU A 136 -1.97 -22.16 0.49
C GLU A 136 -2.63 -21.40 1.63
N LEU A 137 -2.68 -22.04 2.80
CA LEU A 137 -3.28 -21.51 4.03
C LEU A 137 -2.23 -21.06 5.06
N SER A 138 -0.96 -21.30 4.78
CA SER A 138 0.15 -20.96 5.66
C SER A 138 0.45 -19.45 5.62
N PRO A 139 0.98 -18.87 6.71
CA PRO A 139 1.55 -17.52 6.68
C PRO A 139 2.65 -17.36 5.62
N GLU A 140 3.38 -18.43 5.31
CA GLU A 140 4.50 -18.47 4.37
C GLU A 140 4.05 -18.56 2.90
N GLY A 141 2.82 -18.98 2.61
CA GLY A 141 2.32 -19.22 1.25
C GLY A 141 2.43 -18.01 0.31
N GLY A 142 2.46 -16.78 0.86
CA GLY A 142 2.74 -15.59 0.08
C GLY A 142 4.13 -15.57 -0.56
N ALA A 143 5.18 -16.02 0.16
CA ALA A 143 6.53 -16.07 -0.38
C ALA A 143 6.65 -17.08 -1.53
N GLU A 144 5.96 -18.22 -1.42
CA GLU A 144 5.92 -19.24 -2.47
C GLU A 144 5.21 -18.75 -3.74
N VAL A 145 4.11 -17.99 -3.57
CA VAL A 145 3.43 -17.31 -4.69
C VAL A 145 4.38 -16.37 -5.42
N LEU A 146 5.16 -15.58 -4.68
CA LEU A 146 6.10 -14.62 -5.26
C LEU A 146 7.27 -15.34 -5.96
N ALA A 147 7.82 -16.39 -5.35
CA ALA A 147 8.89 -17.19 -5.96
C ALA A 147 8.42 -17.85 -7.27
N ALA A 148 7.20 -18.38 -7.29
CA ALA A 148 6.60 -18.92 -8.50
C ALA A 148 6.43 -17.85 -9.59
N LEU A 149 5.97 -16.64 -9.23
CA LEU A 149 5.84 -15.52 -10.17
C LEU A 149 7.20 -15.09 -10.75
N VAL A 150 8.24 -15.00 -9.91
CA VAL A 150 9.61 -14.69 -10.35
C VAL A 150 10.08 -15.71 -11.39
N SER A 151 9.86 -17.00 -11.12
CA SER A 151 10.21 -18.06 -12.07
C SER A 151 9.38 -18.02 -13.34
N GLU A 152 8.07 -17.74 -13.25
CA GLU A 152 7.16 -17.62 -14.40
C GLU A 152 7.54 -16.45 -15.32
N ALA A 153 8.03 -15.36 -14.74
CA ALA A 153 8.58 -14.21 -15.46
C ALA A 153 9.97 -14.48 -16.08
N GLY A 154 10.53 -15.69 -15.91
CA GLY A 154 11.85 -16.07 -16.42
C GLY A 154 13.02 -15.43 -15.67
N LEU A 155 12.78 -14.91 -14.47
CA LEU A 155 13.80 -14.28 -13.64
C LEU A 155 14.46 -15.29 -12.70
N THR A 156 15.71 -15.02 -12.36
CA THR A 156 16.46 -15.78 -11.37
C THR A 156 16.33 -15.18 -9.96
N PRO A 157 16.60 -15.95 -8.89
CA PRO A 157 16.64 -15.41 -7.52
C PRO A 157 17.66 -14.27 -7.32
N VAL A 158 18.69 -14.19 -8.18
CA VAL A 158 19.66 -13.08 -8.16
C VAL A 158 19.03 -11.79 -8.71
N GLU A 159 18.08 -11.92 -9.62
CA GLU A 159 17.40 -10.79 -10.25
C GLU A 159 16.21 -10.29 -9.44
N ALA A 160 15.51 -11.19 -8.74
CA ALA A 160 14.41 -10.86 -7.85
C ALA A 160 14.24 -11.91 -6.72
N GLU A 161 14.20 -11.43 -5.49
CA GLU A 161 13.86 -12.19 -4.28
C GLU A 161 12.89 -11.35 -3.45
N LEU A 162 11.68 -11.86 -3.23
CA LEU A 162 10.57 -11.11 -2.65
C LEU A 162 10.01 -11.85 -1.43
N PHE A 163 9.74 -11.09 -0.37
CA PHE A 163 9.33 -11.58 0.94
C PHE A 163 7.96 -11.06 1.37
N ASP A 164 7.47 -9.99 0.74
CA ASP A 164 6.15 -9.44 1.01
C ASP A 164 5.52 -8.82 -0.26
N GLY A 165 4.23 -8.51 -0.20
CA GLY A 165 3.51 -7.95 -1.35
C GLY A 165 3.70 -6.43 -1.50
N SER A 166 4.00 -5.74 -0.40
CA SER A 166 4.02 -4.26 -0.34
C SER A 166 5.37 -3.63 -0.64
N GLY A 167 6.47 -4.37 -0.51
CA GLY A 167 7.81 -3.82 -0.63
C GLY A 167 8.35 -3.23 0.68
N LEU A 168 7.66 -3.40 1.83
CA LEU A 168 8.10 -2.87 3.13
C LEU A 168 9.26 -3.68 3.72
N SER A 169 9.32 -4.97 3.41
CA SER A 169 10.37 -5.86 3.87
C SER A 169 11.72 -5.37 3.34
N SER A 170 12.64 -5.12 4.27
CA SER A 170 14.03 -4.80 3.97
C SER A 170 14.80 -5.99 3.38
N TYR A 171 14.17 -7.17 3.26
CA TYR A 171 14.73 -8.34 2.59
C TYR A 171 14.41 -8.41 1.10
N ASN A 172 13.42 -7.65 0.61
CA ASN A 172 13.12 -7.60 -0.81
C ASN A 172 14.34 -7.12 -1.62
N ARG A 173 14.72 -7.86 -2.66
CA ARG A 173 15.79 -7.50 -3.59
C ARG A 173 15.26 -7.64 -5.01
N VAL A 174 15.41 -6.60 -5.82
CA VAL A 174 15.17 -6.67 -7.26
C VAL A 174 16.24 -5.84 -7.95
N THR A 175 16.85 -6.37 -9.00
CA THR A 175 17.81 -5.61 -9.82
C THR A 175 17.06 -4.69 -10.80
N PRO A 176 17.64 -3.55 -11.22
CA PRO A 176 17.00 -2.72 -12.25
C PRO A 176 16.73 -3.49 -13.55
N ARG A 177 17.65 -4.38 -13.94
CA ARG A 177 17.48 -5.25 -15.11
C ARG A 177 16.32 -6.24 -14.91
N GLY A 178 16.30 -6.96 -13.79
CA GLY A 178 15.22 -7.89 -13.46
C GLY A 178 13.84 -7.24 -13.43
N MET A 179 13.72 -6.01 -12.92
CA MET A 179 12.47 -5.25 -12.96
C MET A 179 12.07 -4.83 -14.39
N ALA A 180 13.03 -4.38 -15.21
CA ALA A 180 12.74 -4.07 -16.61
C ALA A 180 12.34 -5.32 -17.40
N ASP A 181 12.93 -6.47 -17.09
CA ASP A 181 12.61 -7.75 -17.71
C ASP A 181 11.25 -8.28 -17.22
N PHE A 182 10.92 -8.12 -15.94
CA PHE A 182 9.59 -8.38 -15.39
C PHE A 182 8.51 -7.55 -16.10
N LEU A 183 8.73 -6.23 -16.25
CA LEU A 183 7.79 -5.35 -16.94
C LEU A 183 7.67 -5.72 -18.42
N ARG A 184 8.76 -6.16 -19.07
CA ARG A 184 8.72 -6.67 -20.45
C ARG A 184 7.89 -7.94 -20.55
N TRP A 185 8.07 -8.88 -19.63
CA TRP A 185 7.26 -10.10 -19.56
C TRP A 185 5.79 -9.79 -19.30
N ALA A 186 5.49 -8.89 -18.35
CA ALA A 186 4.15 -8.45 -18.00
C ALA A 186 3.41 -7.81 -19.19
N ALA A 187 4.12 -7.01 -19.99
CA ALA A 187 3.57 -6.38 -21.20
C ALA A 187 3.21 -7.39 -22.31
N GLN A 188 3.69 -8.63 -22.24
CA GLN A 188 3.36 -9.69 -23.20
C GLN A 188 2.17 -10.55 -22.75
N GLN A 189 1.64 -10.32 -21.56
CA GLN A 189 0.50 -11.07 -21.03
C GLN A 189 -0.82 -10.45 -21.51
N ASP A 190 -1.88 -11.26 -21.58
CA ASP A 190 -3.22 -10.80 -21.99
C ASP A 190 -3.78 -9.66 -21.12
N TRP A 191 -3.28 -9.53 -19.89
CA TRP A 191 -3.62 -8.48 -18.92
C TRP A 191 -2.62 -7.32 -18.88
N GLY A 192 -1.57 -7.34 -19.69
CA GLY A 192 -0.45 -6.40 -19.60
C GLY A 192 -0.84 -4.94 -19.84
N ASP A 193 -1.67 -4.69 -20.86
CA ASP A 193 -2.17 -3.35 -21.20
C ASP A 193 -3.09 -2.80 -20.10
N GLU A 194 -3.92 -3.66 -19.50
CA GLU A 194 -4.78 -3.28 -18.38
C GLU A 194 -3.93 -2.91 -17.16
N LEU A 195 -2.92 -3.72 -16.82
CA LEU A 195 -1.99 -3.40 -15.72
C LEU A 195 -1.30 -2.05 -15.93
N ARG A 196 -0.81 -1.79 -17.15
CA ARG A 196 -0.18 -0.49 -17.51
C ARG A 196 -1.17 0.67 -17.32
N GLY A 197 -2.42 0.49 -17.75
CA GLY A 197 -3.48 1.50 -17.61
C GLY A 197 -3.85 1.84 -16.16
N LEU A 198 -3.57 0.93 -15.21
CA LEU A 198 -3.81 1.16 -13.78
C LEU A 198 -2.66 1.85 -13.05
N MET A 199 -1.49 2.02 -13.69
CA MET A 199 -0.33 2.66 -13.07
C MET A 199 -0.52 4.18 -12.93
N PRO A 200 0.12 4.83 -11.93
CA PRO A 200 0.20 6.28 -11.87
C PRO A 200 0.77 6.89 -13.15
N VAL A 201 0.21 8.03 -13.57
CA VAL A 201 0.62 8.77 -14.77
C VAL A 201 1.32 10.07 -14.37
N GLY A 202 2.48 10.32 -14.98
CA GLY A 202 3.26 11.55 -14.76
C GLY A 202 2.45 12.82 -15.01
N GLY A 203 2.38 13.68 -14.01
CA GLY A 203 1.66 14.96 -14.06
C GLY A 203 0.16 14.86 -13.76
N GLU A 204 -0.40 13.65 -13.73
CA GLU A 204 -1.85 13.44 -13.72
C GLU A 204 -2.35 12.74 -12.45
N SER A 205 -1.77 11.61 -12.06
CA SER A 205 -2.40 10.73 -11.06
C SER A 205 -1.43 10.12 -10.04
N GLY A 206 -2.00 9.71 -8.91
CA GLY A 206 -1.31 9.00 -7.82
C GLY A 206 -0.08 9.73 -7.31
N THR A 207 0.95 8.94 -6.98
CA THR A 207 2.24 9.44 -6.49
C THR A 207 3.06 10.20 -7.55
N LEU A 208 2.63 10.19 -8.82
CA LEU A 208 3.24 10.95 -9.90
C LEU A 208 2.49 12.23 -10.28
N ALA A 209 1.36 12.52 -9.62
CA ALA A 209 0.50 13.65 -9.99
C ALA A 209 1.22 15.00 -10.03
N ARG A 210 2.30 15.18 -9.25
CA ARG A 210 3.11 16.42 -9.24
C ARG A 210 4.47 16.29 -9.91
N ARG A 211 4.85 15.09 -10.37
CA ARG A 211 6.13 14.81 -11.04
C ARG A 211 5.94 14.94 -12.55
N PHE A 212 6.99 15.28 -13.27
CA PHE A 212 7.00 15.41 -14.74
C PHE A 212 6.07 16.49 -15.35
N ARG A 213 5.41 17.34 -14.56
CA ARG A 213 4.62 18.45 -15.09
C ARG A 213 5.48 19.44 -15.87
N GLY A 214 5.01 19.87 -17.04
CA GLY A 214 5.72 20.78 -17.92
C GLY A 214 6.96 20.18 -18.59
N THR A 215 7.16 18.85 -18.54
CA THR A 215 8.28 18.17 -19.20
C THR A 215 7.79 17.34 -20.38
N ALA A 216 8.72 16.82 -21.19
CA ALA A 216 8.41 15.92 -22.30
C ALA A 216 7.70 14.62 -21.88
N LEU A 217 7.72 14.26 -20.59
CA LEU A 217 7.12 13.04 -20.02
C LEU A 217 5.74 13.26 -19.38
N GLU A 218 5.20 14.48 -19.33
CA GLU A 218 3.83 14.73 -18.84
C GLU A 218 2.82 13.92 -19.66
N GLY A 219 1.96 13.15 -18.98
CA GLY A 219 0.99 12.24 -19.59
C GLY A 219 1.59 11.04 -20.34
N LYS A 220 2.91 10.86 -20.31
CA LYS A 220 3.63 9.85 -21.13
C LYS A 220 4.43 8.83 -20.33
N VAL A 221 4.47 8.96 -19.02
CA VAL A 221 5.11 8.00 -18.10
C VAL A 221 4.06 7.33 -17.21
N PHE A 222 4.07 5.99 -17.22
CA PHE A 222 3.19 5.10 -16.47
C PHE A 222 4.08 4.29 -15.54
N ALA A 223 4.17 4.66 -14.26
CA ALA A 223 5.21 4.12 -13.39
C ALA A 223 4.81 4.04 -11.91
N LYS A 224 5.42 3.09 -11.22
CA LYS A 224 5.23 2.88 -9.78
C LYS A 224 6.41 3.45 -9.01
N THR A 225 6.10 4.27 -8.00
CA THR A 225 7.09 4.81 -7.05
C THR A 225 7.38 3.83 -5.91
N GLY A 226 8.62 3.81 -5.45
CA GLY A 226 9.03 3.21 -4.17
C GLY A 226 9.78 4.22 -3.31
N SER A 227 9.48 4.27 -2.00
CA SER A 227 10.15 5.16 -1.07
C SER A 227 10.18 4.56 0.33
N LEU A 228 11.38 4.33 0.85
CA LEU A 228 11.65 3.96 2.25
C LEU A 228 12.77 4.85 2.77
N HIS A 229 13.11 4.73 4.06
CA HIS A 229 14.26 5.43 4.60
C HIS A 229 15.53 5.03 3.83
N GLY A 230 16.21 6.00 3.23
CA GLY A 230 17.43 5.79 2.45
C GLY A 230 17.22 5.14 1.07
N VAL A 231 15.96 4.95 0.62
CA VAL A 231 15.66 4.26 -0.63
C VAL A 231 14.65 5.05 -1.48
N ASN A 232 14.98 5.27 -2.75
CA ASN A 232 14.07 5.81 -3.76
C ASN A 232 14.09 4.92 -5.01
N ALA A 233 12.91 4.61 -5.53
CA ALA A 233 12.75 3.81 -6.73
C ALA A 233 11.65 4.36 -7.63
N LEU A 234 11.83 4.20 -8.95
CA LEU A 234 10.79 4.41 -9.95
C LEU A 234 10.98 3.39 -11.08
N SER A 235 9.92 2.67 -11.44
CA SER A 235 9.95 1.73 -12.57
C SER A 235 8.62 1.75 -13.31
N GLY A 236 8.68 1.50 -14.62
CA GLY A 236 7.49 1.50 -15.46
C GLY A 236 7.80 1.69 -16.94
N TYR A 237 6.86 2.33 -17.63
CA TYR A 237 6.87 2.58 -19.06
C TYR A 237 6.93 4.09 -19.31
N MET A 238 7.67 4.52 -20.32
CA MET A 238 7.67 5.91 -20.78
C MET A 238 7.66 5.98 -22.30
N THR A 239 7.00 6.99 -22.87
CA THR A 239 6.98 7.21 -24.33
C THR A 239 8.04 8.24 -24.69
N ALA A 240 9.02 7.82 -25.48
CA ALA A 240 10.13 8.67 -25.94
C ALA A 240 9.70 9.62 -27.07
N ARG A 241 10.60 10.54 -27.47
CA ARG A 241 10.35 11.54 -28.52
C ARG A 241 10.12 10.89 -29.88
N SER A 242 10.80 9.79 -30.19
CA SER A 242 10.51 8.98 -31.39
C SER A 242 9.11 8.36 -31.41
N GLY A 243 8.41 8.33 -30.28
CA GLY A 243 7.18 7.56 -30.09
C GLY A 243 7.40 6.12 -29.62
N GLN A 244 8.66 5.67 -29.49
CA GLN A 244 8.96 4.36 -28.93
C GLN A 244 8.57 4.31 -27.44
N THR A 245 7.90 3.23 -27.01
CA THR A 245 7.74 2.94 -25.58
C THR A 245 9.02 2.32 -25.05
N LEU A 246 9.59 2.94 -24.02
CA LEU A 246 10.74 2.44 -23.25
C LEU A 246 10.27 1.86 -21.92
N ILE A 247 10.92 0.79 -21.49
CA ILE A 247 10.74 0.18 -20.16
C ILE A 247 11.95 0.57 -19.31
N PHE A 248 11.72 1.01 -18.08
CA PHE A 248 12.79 1.49 -17.21
C PHE A 248 12.62 1.04 -15.76
N ALA A 249 13.75 1.01 -15.05
CA ALA A 249 13.81 0.92 -13.60
C ALA A 249 15.03 1.72 -13.11
N VAL A 250 14.81 2.61 -12.15
CA VAL A 250 15.86 3.44 -11.54
C VAL A 250 15.75 3.36 -10.02
N TYR A 251 16.85 2.98 -9.36
CA TYR A 251 16.94 2.80 -7.92
C TYR A 251 18.08 3.63 -7.33
N ALA A 252 17.86 4.15 -6.13
CA ALA A 252 18.87 4.77 -5.30
C ALA A 252 18.71 4.20 -3.88
N ASN A 253 19.65 3.35 -3.47
CA ASN A 253 19.67 2.71 -2.15
C ASN A 253 20.75 3.33 -1.26
N ASP A 254 20.71 3.00 0.03
CA ASP A 254 21.71 3.37 1.04
C ASP A 254 21.99 4.88 1.10
N ARG A 255 20.95 5.69 0.84
CA ARG A 255 21.07 7.15 0.89
C ARG A 255 21.17 7.63 2.34
N PRO A 256 22.14 8.50 2.68
CA PRO A 256 22.20 9.15 3.99
C PRO A 256 20.91 9.91 4.32
N ALA A 257 20.53 9.95 5.59
CA ALA A 257 19.28 10.58 6.04
C ALA A 257 19.26 12.10 5.80
N ASP A 258 20.43 12.73 5.77
CA ASP A 258 20.65 14.15 5.50
C ASP A 258 20.94 14.47 4.03
N ALA A 259 20.97 13.44 3.16
CA ALA A 259 21.19 13.66 1.74
C ALA A 259 20.02 14.45 1.12
N PRO A 260 20.31 15.40 0.21
CA PRO A 260 19.27 16.05 -0.58
C PRO A 260 18.37 15.04 -1.30
N SER A 261 17.14 15.43 -1.62
CA SER A 261 16.25 14.57 -2.41
C SER A 261 16.82 14.29 -3.80
N ILE A 262 16.87 13.02 -4.19
CA ILE A 262 17.33 12.58 -5.52
C ILE A 262 16.20 12.47 -6.54
N ILE A 263 14.95 12.59 -6.10
CA ILE A 263 13.77 12.38 -6.95
C ILE A 263 13.81 13.29 -8.18
N GLY A 264 14.20 14.56 -8.00
CA GLY A 264 14.30 15.52 -9.11
C GLY A 264 15.37 15.14 -10.14
N GLU A 265 16.52 14.62 -9.69
CA GLU A 265 17.59 14.17 -10.58
C GLU A 265 17.22 12.87 -11.31
N MET A 266 16.55 11.94 -10.62
CA MET A 266 15.98 10.74 -11.26
C MET A 266 14.98 11.15 -12.36
N ASP A 267 14.08 12.09 -12.08
CA ASP A 267 13.10 12.58 -13.05
C ASP A 267 13.76 13.27 -14.24
N ALA A 268 14.73 14.16 -13.99
CA ALA A 268 15.46 14.86 -15.03
C ALA A 268 16.22 13.90 -15.97
N ASN A 269 16.83 12.84 -15.42
CA ASN A 269 17.52 11.83 -16.22
C ASN A 269 16.56 11.04 -17.11
N LEU A 270 15.38 10.68 -16.61
CA LEU A 270 14.36 9.99 -17.41
C LEU A 270 13.82 10.89 -18.52
N VAL A 271 13.58 12.17 -18.24
CA VAL A 271 13.19 13.16 -19.25
C VAL A 271 14.26 13.25 -20.34
N ARG A 272 15.54 13.37 -19.96
CA ARG A 272 16.64 13.43 -20.93
C ARG A 272 16.71 12.17 -21.80
N ILE A 273 16.61 10.97 -21.21
CA ILE A 273 16.60 9.71 -21.97
C ILE A 273 15.42 9.67 -22.94
N ALA A 274 14.22 10.06 -22.48
CA ALA A 274 13.03 10.09 -23.33
C ALA A 274 13.14 11.14 -24.46
N GLU A 275 13.92 12.19 -24.26
CA GLU A 275 14.16 13.22 -25.27
C GLU A 275 15.23 12.81 -26.29
N GLU A 276 16.24 12.05 -25.87
CA GLU A 276 17.33 11.53 -26.70
C GLU A 276 16.91 10.32 -27.56
N ASN A 277 15.80 9.67 -27.22
CA ASN A 277 15.24 8.51 -27.93
C ASN A 277 13.90 8.85 -28.57
#